data_AF-A0A8H5S4Y4-F1
#
_entry.id   AF-A0A8H5S4Y4-F1
#
_cell.length_a   1.000
_cell.length_b   1.000
_cell.length_c   1.000
_cell.angle_alpha   90.00
_cell.angle_beta   90.00
_cell.angle_gamma   90.00
#
_symmetry.space_group_name_H-M   'P 1'
#
loop_
_entity.id
_entity.type
_entity.pdbx_description
1 polymer ?
#
loop_
_entity_poly.entity_id
_entity_poly.type
_entity_poly.pdbx_seq_one_letter_code
_entity_poly.pdbx_strand_id
1 'polypeptide(L)'
;MTAELKEYLVVIPDHPDVLAKRQVLLKPHNQDAAPLVKAGRVPFFGSTLAHHSAEGQQIAENGTVMIIKAESEEEIKEIIRKDIFTIEGVWDFGKLSIWPFKTLQQFVLAYLAKLCHARLGGDRPAVICSARSSGKKVFGTTSRLLQVYRTLRGIVAITQDPDMQELLFDRLRSIIRDIRDDQVATVQMYILRQDIRDETIRQITADCQELLDYTSAAKRFNLDINGKAKDKMVSFGEKLSCRLMVAMLRDRDIPAEYVDLSDIVPSNNLDQLKPDFFPEAAAVFGKRVEACNGRVPVITGFFGAVPGSLIDSGIGRGYSDLCAVLVAIGLHAERVQIWKEVDGIFTADPREVPDARCLPSITPSEAAELTFYGSEVIHHLALSLAIQAKPPVSIFVKNVQKPWGQGTVVVPTDGDDTSSWPIDYLDPSDSDSTSSTALPKMPTAVTIKRDITIFNILSNKQSMSHGFFVKVFTILAEHDISVDLISTSEVHVSMAINSSNMDPSQIKNVQCRLAEEGEVNVLPVMAILSLVGAELKNMTGIAGKMFAILGEQDVNIEMISQGFLDNYPSTLTSHPTIFWMLPDCTKRISSYLEESIYG
;
A
#
# COMPACT_ATOMS: atom_id res chain seq x y z
N MET A 1 18.66 21.34 29.04
CA MET A 1 18.66 20.48 27.85
C MET A 1 17.98 19.18 28.26
N THR A 2 16.72 18.98 27.88
CA THR A 2 16.05 17.68 28.07
C THR A 2 16.71 16.68 27.14
N ALA A 3 17.34 15.63 27.68
CA ALA A 3 17.95 14.58 26.88
C ALA A 3 16.88 13.91 25.99
N GLU A 4 17.22 13.69 24.73
CA GLU A 4 16.32 13.06 23.77
C GLU A 4 16.23 11.55 24.05
N LEU A 5 15.06 11.08 24.49
CA LEU A 5 14.83 9.67 24.79
C LEU A 5 14.88 8.84 23.51
N LYS A 6 15.66 7.76 23.51
CA LYS A 6 15.76 6.80 22.41
C LYS A 6 14.86 5.60 22.71
N GLU A 7 14.20 5.06 21.68
CA GLU A 7 13.46 3.81 21.82
C GLU A 7 14.44 2.64 21.76
N TYR A 8 14.16 1.56 22.50
CA TYR A 8 14.90 0.32 22.48
C TYR A 8 13.93 -0.87 22.52
N LEU A 9 14.19 -1.89 21.70
CA LEU A 9 13.52 -3.18 21.80
C LEU A 9 14.24 -4.01 22.86
N VAL A 10 13.48 -4.59 23.76
CA VAL A 10 13.97 -5.41 24.86
C VAL A 10 13.27 -6.76 24.78
N VAL A 11 14.06 -7.83 24.67
CA VAL A 11 13.57 -9.21 24.71
C VAL A 11 14.21 -9.91 25.89
N ILE A 12 13.38 -10.51 26.74
CA ILE A 12 13.80 -11.18 27.96
C ILE A 12 13.13 -12.55 28.01
N PRO A 13 13.86 -13.65 27.85
CA PRO A 13 13.27 -14.97 27.97
C PRO A 13 12.98 -15.28 29.45
N ASP A 14 12.05 -16.20 29.66
CA ASP A 14 11.73 -16.74 30.97
C ASP A 14 12.69 -17.90 31.31
N HIS A 15 12.85 -18.16 32.60
CA HIS A 15 13.46 -19.42 33.04
C HIS A 15 12.56 -20.63 32.66
N PRO A 16 13.14 -21.83 32.44
CA PRO A 16 12.34 -23.03 32.18
C PRO A 16 11.38 -23.33 33.35
N ASP A 17 10.17 -23.83 33.04
CA ASP A 17 9.12 -24.25 33.98
C ASP A 17 8.49 -23.18 34.90
N VAL A 18 8.63 -21.88 34.58
CA VAL A 18 8.06 -20.79 35.42
C VAL A 18 6.63 -20.34 35.05
N LEU A 19 5.92 -21.11 34.21
CA LEU A 19 4.62 -20.70 33.64
C LEU A 19 3.55 -20.41 34.71
N ALA A 20 3.44 -21.28 35.73
CA ALA A 20 2.50 -21.08 36.83
C ALA A 20 2.84 -19.84 37.67
N LYS A 21 4.15 -19.59 37.89
CA LYS A 21 4.64 -18.43 38.64
C LYS A 21 4.36 -17.13 37.88
N ARG A 22 4.56 -17.13 36.56
CA ARG A 22 4.25 -16.01 35.67
C ARG A 22 2.77 -15.63 35.70
N GLN A 23 1.86 -16.59 35.64
CA GLN A 23 0.40 -16.32 35.64
C GLN A 23 -0.06 -15.63 36.93
N VAL A 24 0.49 -16.03 38.08
CA VAL A 24 0.18 -15.40 39.38
C VAL A 24 0.73 -13.97 39.45
N LEU A 25 1.95 -13.77 38.94
CA LEU A 25 2.65 -12.48 39.01
C LEU A 25 2.26 -11.51 37.89
N LEU A 26 1.47 -11.93 36.89
CA LEU A 26 1.09 -11.10 35.75
C LEU A 26 0.28 -9.85 36.15
N LYS A 27 -0.65 -10.00 37.10
CA LYS A 27 -1.45 -8.88 37.62
C LYS A 27 -0.60 -7.82 38.33
N PRO A 28 0.25 -8.17 39.32
CA PRO A 28 1.13 -7.19 39.97
C PRO A 28 2.17 -6.60 39.01
N HIS A 29 2.73 -7.41 38.10
CA HIS A 29 3.64 -6.92 37.06
C HIS A 29 3.00 -5.83 36.16
N ASN A 30 1.78 -6.05 35.68
CA ASN A 30 1.06 -5.05 34.88
C ASN A 30 0.72 -3.78 35.69
N GLN A 31 0.54 -3.89 37.00
CA GLN A 31 0.32 -2.73 37.88
C GLN A 31 1.59 -1.90 38.08
N ASP A 32 2.76 -2.56 38.20
CA ASP A 32 4.07 -1.90 38.31
C ASP A 32 4.48 -1.22 36.99
N ALA A 33 4.06 -1.77 35.84
CA ALA A 33 4.32 -1.19 34.51
C ALA A 33 3.38 -0.02 34.14
N ALA A 34 2.17 0.07 34.74
CA ALA A 34 1.16 1.06 34.41
C ALA A 34 1.62 2.55 34.49
N PRO A 35 2.46 2.97 35.46
CA PRO A 35 2.98 4.34 35.52
C PRO A 35 3.92 4.66 34.36
N LEU A 36 4.74 3.69 33.93
CA LEU A 36 5.70 3.83 32.84
C LEU A 36 4.99 3.87 31.47
N VAL A 37 3.90 3.12 31.32
CA VAL A 37 3.02 3.17 30.14
C VAL A 37 2.30 4.52 30.08
N LYS A 38 1.72 5.01 31.19
CA LYS A 38 1.07 6.34 31.26
C LYS A 38 2.03 7.50 31.00
N ALA A 39 3.30 7.37 31.40
CA ALA A 39 4.35 8.35 31.11
C ALA A 39 4.90 8.28 29.67
N GLY A 40 4.41 7.35 28.84
CA GLY A 40 4.88 7.15 27.46
C GLY A 40 6.29 6.57 27.36
N ARG A 41 6.87 6.08 28.47
CA ARG A 41 8.20 5.47 28.53
C ARG A 41 8.22 4.02 28.07
N VAL A 42 7.09 3.32 28.16
CA VAL A 42 6.93 1.96 27.62
C VAL A 42 5.77 2.00 26.62
N PRO A 43 6.02 2.35 25.35
CA PRO A 43 4.97 2.40 24.32
C PRO A 43 4.37 1.02 23.98
N PHE A 44 5.09 -0.07 24.25
CA PHE A 44 4.63 -1.43 23.98
C PHE A 44 5.13 -2.42 25.02
N PHE A 45 4.25 -3.31 25.47
CA PHE A 45 4.55 -4.37 26.43
C PHE A 45 3.73 -5.63 26.10
N GLY A 46 4.38 -6.78 25.93
CA GLY A 46 3.69 -8.04 25.64
C GLY A 46 4.50 -9.29 26.02
N SER A 47 3.81 -10.39 26.33
CA SER A 47 4.44 -11.69 26.51
C SER A 47 4.83 -12.30 25.15
N THR A 48 5.97 -13.00 25.10
CA THR A 48 6.22 -14.01 24.08
C THR A 48 5.31 -15.20 24.39
N LEU A 49 4.04 -15.11 24.01
CA LEU A 49 3.12 -16.24 24.09
C LEU A 49 3.19 -17.06 22.80
N ALA A 50 3.21 -18.38 22.98
CA ALA A 50 3.07 -19.40 21.95
C ALA A 50 1.66 -19.48 21.32
N HIS A 51 0.70 -18.66 21.79
CA HIS A 51 -0.76 -18.89 21.73
C HIS A 51 -1.21 -20.20 22.40
N HIS A 52 -2.46 -20.19 22.86
CA HIS A 52 -3.12 -21.34 23.50
C HIS A 52 -3.08 -22.56 22.58
N SER A 53 -2.48 -23.65 23.07
CA SER A 53 -2.49 -24.94 22.38
C SER A 53 -3.91 -25.50 22.34
N ALA A 54 -4.38 -25.90 21.17
CA ALA A 54 -4.98 -27.24 21.07
C ALA A 54 -3.81 -28.25 21.21
N GLU A 55 -4.01 -29.22 22.08
CA GLU A 55 -3.01 -30.14 22.66
C GLU A 55 -2.12 -30.85 21.62
N GLY A 56 -0.84 -31.07 21.98
CA GLY A 56 -0.13 -32.27 21.51
C GLY A 56 1.26 -32.18 20.90
N GLN A 57 2.15 -31.24 21.26
CA GLN A 57 3.61 -31.47 21.34
C GLN A 57 4.33 -30.21 21.88
N GLN A 58 4.97 -30.33 23.05
CA GLN A 58 5.69 -29.25 23.72
C GLN A 58 7.06 -28.99 23.06
N ILE A 59 7.27 -27.77 22.57
CA ILE A 59 8.61 -27.19 22.38
C ILE A 59 8.66 -25.93 23.25
N ALA A 60 9.69 -25.83 24.09
CA ALA A 60 9.79 -24.90 25.20
C ALA A 60 10.56 -23.62 24.83
N GLU A 61 9.92 -22.45 24.90
CA GLU A 61 10.55 -21.15 25.25
C GLU A 61 9.46 -20.07 25.51
N ASN A 62 9.39 -19.56 26.75
CA ASN A 62 8.49 -18.49 27.22
C ASN A 62 9.31 -17.19 27.40
N GLY A 63 8.72 -15.99 27.28
CA GLY A 63 9.44 -14.73 27.53
C GLY A 63 8.58 -13.46 27.54
N THR A 64 9.21 -12.29 27.56
CA THR A 64 8.59 -10.97 27.39
C THR A 64 9.32 -10.14 26.34
N VAL A 65 8.56 -9.41 25.52
CA VAL A 65 9.06 -8.42 24.56
C VAL A 65 8.46 -7.05 24.88
N MET A 66 9.29 -6.02 24.97
CA MET A 66 8.84 -4.65 25.26
C MET A 66 9.64 -3.62 24.49
N ILE A 67 9.04 -2.45 24.25
CA ILE A 67 9.74 -1.29 23.71
C ILE A 67 9.85 -0.28 24.85
N ILE A 68 11.07 0.15 25.18
CA ILE A 68 11.35 1.12 26.26
C ILE A 68 12.01 2.37 25.66
N LYS A 69 11.52 3.54 26.05
CA LYS A 69 12.16 4.84 25.83
C LYS A 69 13.10 5.15 26.99
N ALA A 70 14.38 5.21 26.71
CA ALA A 70 15.43 5.47 27.71
C ALA A 70 16.55 6.34 27.11
N GLU A 71 17.35 6.95 27.98
CA GLU A 71 18.53 7.72 27.60
C GLU A 71 19.70 6.79 27.25
N SER A 72 19.77 5.60 27.86
CA SER A 72 20.86 4.62 27.72
C SER A 72 20.38 3.17 27.93
N GLU A 73 21.18 2.19 27.49
CA GLU A 73 20.93 0.77 27.78
C GLU A 73 21.06 0.45 29.28
N GLU A 74 21.87 1.22 30.00
CA GLU A 74 22.08 1.11 31.45
C GLU A 74 20.79 1.44 32.22
N GLU A 75 20.07 2.48 31.80
CA GLU A 75 18.76 2.84 32.37
C GLU A 75 17.74 1.71 32.16
N ILE A 76 17.75 1.07 30.99
CA ILE A 76 16.89 -0.08 30.68
C ILE A 76 17.20 -1.26 31.59
N LYS A 77 18.48 -1.61 31.74
CA LYS A 77 18.91 -2.70 32.64
C LYS A 77 18.49 -2.42 34.09
N GLU A 78 18.49 -1.16 34.52
CA GLU A 78 18.03 -0.78 35.85
C GLU A 78 16.51 -0.89 36.01
N ILE A 79 15.73 -0.47 35.01
CA ILE A 79 14.27 -0.64 34.98
C ILE A 79 13.92 -2.13 35.09
N ILE A 80 14.55 -2.96 34.26
CA ILE A 80 14.30 -4.41 34.23
C ILE A 80 14.71 -5.08 35.54
N ARG A 81 15.85 -4.71 36.14
CA ARG A 81 16.30 -5.29 37.42
C ARG A 81 15.32 -5.07 38.57
N LYS A 82 14.58 -3.96 38.53
CA LYS A 82 13.59 -3.59 39.55
C LYS A 82 12.21 -4.20 39.31
N ASP A 83 12.01 -4.85 38.16
CA ASP A 83 10.74 -5.48 37.82
C ASP A 83 10.50 -6.75 38.65
N ILE A 84 9.25 -6.95 39.06
CA ILE A 84 8.82 -8.12 39.82
C ILE A 84 9.12 -9.44 39.10
N PHE A 85 9.09 -9.48 37.76
CA PHE A 85 9.46 -10.69 36.99
C PHE A 85 10.95 -11.00 37.06
N THR A 86 11.83 -10.00 37.19
CA THR A 86 13.26 -10.24 37.45
C THR A 86 13.51 -10.64 38.89
N ILE A 87 12.87 -9.94 39.85
CA ILE A 87 13.06 -10.19 41.28
C ILE A 87 12.59 -11.59 41.67
N GLU A 88 11.45 -12.01 41.13
CA GLU A 88 10.86 -13.32 41.39
C GLU A 88 11.42 -14.43 40.49
N GLY A 89 12.46 -14.15 39.69
CA GLY A 89 13.12 -15.18 38.87
C GLY A 89 12.22 -15.78 37.78
N VAL A 90 11.27 -15.00 37.25
CA VAL A 90 10.51 -15.35 36.05
C VAL A 90 11.38 -15.09 34.82
N TRP A 91 12.00 -13.91 34.74
CA TRP A 91 12.91 -13.54 33.65
C TRP A 91 14.34 -14.03 33.87
N ASP A 92 14.93 -14.62 32.83
CA ASP A 92 16.36 -14.91 32.74
C ASP A 92 17.11 -13.64 32.31
N PHE A 93 17.49 -12.82 33.30
CA PHE A 93 18.25 -11.60 33.08
C PHE A 93 19.62 -11.86 32.41
N GLY A 94 20.17 -13.07 32.52
CA GLY A 94 21.42 -13.45 31.88
C GLY A 94 21.31 -13.54 30.35
N LYS A 95 20.10 -13.71 29.82
CA LYS A 95 19.78 -13.75 28.38
C LYS A 95 19.05 -12.50 27.89
N LEU A 96 19.06 -11.43 28.69
CA LEU A 96 18.49 -10.13 28.33
C LEU A 96 19.17 -9.59 27.07
N SER A 97 18.35 -9.27 26.07
CA SER A 97 18.82 -8.65 24.83
C SER A 97 18.14 -7.30 24.64
N ILE A 98 18.95 -6.25 24.42
CA ILE A 98 18.52 -4.87 24.23
C ILE A 98 19.05 -4.40 22.88
N TRP A 99 18.20 -3.77 22.08
CA TRP A 99 18.59 -3.21 20.79
C TRP A 99 18.05 -1.79 20.62
N PRO A 100 18.84 -0.84 20.12
CA PRO A 100 18.36 0.49 19.78
C PRO A 100 17.29 0.40 18.69
N PHE A 101 16.13 1.00 18.96
CA PHE A 101 14.92 0.98 18.14
C PHE A 101 14.79 2.32 17.43
N LYS A 102 14.97 2.33 16.11
CA LYS A 102 14.64 3.47 15.26
C LYS A 102 13.96 2.97 13.97
N THR A 103 12.63 3.15 13.93
CA THR A 103 11.76 3.24 12.73
C THR A 103 11.65 2.02 11.80
N LEU A 104 10.40 1.64 11.48
CA LEU A 104 9.83 0.74 10.43
C LEU A 104 10.62 -0.51 9.96
N GLN A 105 11.88 -0.37 9.57
CA GLN A 105 12.67 -1.39 8.89
C GLN A 105 13.08 -2.52 9.84
N GLN A 106 13.55 -2.22 11.06
CA GLN A 106 13.90 -3.25 12.05
C GLN A 106 12.70 -4.11 12.50
N PHE A 107 11.47 -3.59 12.38
CA PHE A 107 10.27 -4.30 12.82
C PHE A 107 9.70 -5.23 11.74
N VAL A 108 9.73 -4.82 10.47
CA VAL A 108 9.53 -5.73 9.33
C VAL A 108 10.59 -6.82 9.34
N LEU A 109 11.83 -6.51 9.71
CA LEU A 109 12.90 -7.51 9.89
C LEU A 109 12.70 -8.43 11.09
N ALA A 110 12.21 -7.93 12.23
CA ALA A 110 11.87 -8.79 13.36
C ALA A 110 10.68 -9.71 13.03
N TYR A 111 9.71 -9.20 12.26
CA TYR A 111 8.58 -9.99 11.76
C TYR A 111 9.01 -11.01 10.70
N LEU A 112 9.84 -10.63 9.72
CA LEU A 112 10.40 -11.54 8.72
C LEU A 112 11.34 -12.55 9.36
N ALA A 113 12.17 -12.15 10.32
CA ALA A 113 13.01 -13.06 11.09
C ALA A 113 12.15 -14.03 11.89
N LYS A 114 11.07 -13.57 12.54
CA LYS A 114 10.12 -14.44 13.23
C LYS A 114 9.34 -15.33 12.26
N LEU A 115 8.94 -14.88 11.07
CA LEU A 115 8.32 -15.73 10.04
C LEU A 115 9.29 -16.80 9.52
N CYS A 116 10.54 -16.41 9.24
CA CYS A 116 11.57 -17.30 8.74
C CYS A 116 12.06 -18.28 9.82
N HIS A 117 12.10 -17.87 11.10
CA HIS A 117 12.50 -18.72 12.22
C HIS A 117 11.34 -19.57 12.78
N ALA A 118 10.10 -19.05 12.80
CA ALA A 118 8.94 -19.75 13.37
C ALA A 118 8.27 -20.76 12.41
N ARG A 119 8.76 -20.92 11.17
CA ARG A 119 8.15 -21.83 10.18
C ARG A 119 9.16 -22.62 9.35
N LEU A 120 10.07 -23.32 10.01
CA LEU A 120 10.81 -24.46 9.43
C LEU A 120 9.90 -25.68 9.07
N GLY A 121 8.58 -25.46 8.93
CA GLY A 121 7.55 -26.47 8.71
C GLY A 121 6.62 -26.21 7.52
N GLY A 122 7.06 -25.50 6.47
CA GLY A 122 6.37 -25.56 5.16
C GLY A 122 6.30 -24.26 4.34
N ASP A 123 6.17 -23.10 4.99
CA ASP A 123 5.92 -21.84 4.29
C ASP A 123 7.22 -21.16 3.85
N ARG A 124 7.41 -20.98 2.53
CA ARG A 124 8.57 -20.29 1.94
C ARG A 124 8.22 -18.85 1.59
N PRO A 125 8.64 -17.84 2.39
CA PRO A 125 8.29 -16.45 2.10
C PRO A 125 9.09 -15.93 0.90
N ALA A 126 8.44 -15.17 0.03
CA ALA A 126 9.05 -14.31 -0.97
C ALA A 126 8.80 -12.85 -0.61
N VAL A 127 9.83 -12.01 -0.67
CA VAL A 127 9.74 -10.60 -0.24
C VAL A 127 9.81 -9.70 -1.47
N ILE A 128 8.77 -8.94 -1.76
CA ILE A 128 8.78 -7.91 -2.81
C ILE A 128 9.02 -6.56 -2.14
N CYS A 129 9.94 -5.74 -2.67
CA CYS A 129 10.24 -4.42 -2.13
C CYS A 129 9.93 -3.30 -3.14
N SER A 130 9.28 -2.25 -2.63
CA SER A 130 9.17 -0.96 -3.33
C SER A 130 10.32 -0.02 -2.94
N ALA A 131 10.48 1.05 -3.72
CA ALA A 131 11.48 2.07 -3.46
C ALA A 131 11.21 2.79 -2.14
N ARG A 132 12.27 3.07 -1.39
CA ARG A 132 12.16 3.65 -0.04
C ARG A 132 11.66 5.09 -0.08
N SER A 133 10.72 5.43 0.81
CA SER A 133 10.35 6.81 1.12
C SER A 133 10.95 7.23 2.46
N SER A 134 11.82 8.24 2.47
CA SER A 134 12.31 8.85 3.71
C SER A 134 11.28 9.88 4.22
N GLY A 135 10.25 9.43 4.93
CA GLY A 135 9.18 10.30 5.45
C GLY A 135 8.07 10.57 4.43
N LYS A 136 7.64 11.84 4.27
CA LYS A 136 6.53 12.21 3.36
C LYS A 136 6.80 11.72 1.93
N LYS A 137 5.79 11.14 1.25
CA LYS A 137 5.87 10.60 -0.13
C LYS A 137 6.62 11.51 -1.14
N VAL A 138 6.56 12.82 -0.95
CA VAL A 138 7.24 13.83 -1.79
C VAL A 138 8.77 13.73 -1.75
N PHE A 139 9.35 13.34 -0.62
CA PHE A 139 10.80 13.17 -0.46
C PHE A 139 11.31 11.76 -0.78
N GLY A 140 10.42 10.86 -1.19
CA GLY A 140 10.76 9.47 -1.45
C GLY A 140 11.69 9.28 -2.64
N THR A 141 12.39 8.14 -2.67
CA THR A 141 13.38 7.81 -3.69
C THR A 141 12.78 7.82 -5.09
N THR A 142 11.58 7.26 -5.28
CA THR A 142 10.85 7.32 -6.56
C THR A 142 10.57 8.76 -7.00
N SER A 143 10.14 9.63 -6.09
CA SER A 143 9.87 11.03 -6.39
C SER A 143 11.13 11.78 -6.84
N ARG A 144 12.26 11.53 -6.16
CA ARG A 144 13.57 12.06 -6.56
C ARG A 144 14.04 11.50 -7.92
N LEU A 145 13.83 10.22 -8.19
CA LEU A 145 14.16 9.60 -9.49
C LEU A 145 13.27 10.14 -10.63
N LEU A 146 11.99 10.40 -10.37
CA LEU A 146 11.12 11.08 -11.33
C LEU A 146 11.56 12.53 -11.58
N GLN A 147 12.10 13.21 -10.57
CA GLN A 147 12.71 14.54 -10.76
C GLN A 147 13.99 14.45 -11.61
N VAL A 148 14.81 13.42 -11.42
CA VAL A 148 15.97 13.12 -12.29
C VAL A 148 15.51 12.94 -13.74
N TYR A 149 14.47 12.13 -13.98
CA TYR A 149 13.88 11.95 -15.31
C TYR A 149 13.41 13.26 -15.94
N ARG A 150 12.63 14.07 -15.21
CA ARG A 150 12.15 15.38 -15.69
C ARG A 150 13.31 16.33 -16.01
N THR A 151 14.34 16.35 -15.17
CA THR A 151 15.54 17.16 -15.39
C THR A 151 16.29 16.70 -16.63
N LEU A 152 16.47 15.39 -16.82
CA LEU A 152 17.11 14.84 -18.01
C LEU A 152 16.33 15.16 -19.29
N ARG A 153 15.00 15.04 -19.26
CA ARG A 153 14.12 15.43 -20.37
C ARG A 153 14.25 16.92 -20.71
N GLY A 154 14.36 17.78 -19.68
CA GLY A 154 14.63 19.20 -19.85
C GLY A 154 15.98 19.48 -20.51
N ILE A 155 17.04 18.75 -20.13
CA ILE A 155 18.38 18.87 -20.74
C ILE A 155 18.35 18.54 -22.23
N VAL A 156 17.67 17.45 -22.62
CA VAL A 156 17.54 17.06 -24.03
C VAL A 156 16.68 18.04 -24.83
N ALA A 157 15.66 18.64 -24.20
CA ALA A 157 14.83 19.66 -24.85
C ALA A 157 15.54 21.01 -25.06
N ILE A 158 16.45 21.39 -24.16
CA ILE A 158 17.21 22.65 -24.25
C ILE A 158 18.41 22.43 -25.19
N THR A 159 18.31 22.84 -26.46
CA THR A 159 19.33 22.54 -27.48
C THR A 159 20.43 23.60 -27.62
N GLN A 160 20.30 24.79 -26.98
CA GLN A 160 21.08 25.98 -27.38
C GLN A 160 21.96 26.63 -26.30
N ASP A 161 21.96 26.14 -25.05
CA ASP A 161 22.74 26.74 -23.96
C ASP A 161 23.55 25.66 -23.19
N PRO A 162 24.86 25.52 -23.49
CA PRO A 162 25.74 24.56 -22.84
C PRO A 162 25.89 24.78 -21.33
N ASP A 163 25.86 26.04 -20.87
CA ASP A 163 26.06 26.38 -19.46
C ASP A 163 24.84 25.97 -18.63
N MET A 164 23.64 26.22 -19.16
CA MET A 164 22.39 25.77 -18.55
C MET A 164 22.25 24.25 -18.55
N GLN A 165 22.72 23.55 -19.59
CA GLN A 165 22.75 22.09 -19.62
C GLN A 165 23.68 21.52 -18.55
N GLU A 166 24.86 22.11 -18.32
CA GLU A 166 25.79 21.63 -17.30
C GLU A 166 25.24 21.87 -15.89
N LEU A 167 24.61 23.04 -15.64
CA LEU A 167 23.94 23.33 -14.37
C LEU A 167 22.83 22.32 -14.03
N LEU A 168 21.99 21.98 -15.01
CA LEU A 168 20.94 20.97 -14.83
C LEU A 168 21.51 19.57 -14.60
N PHE A 169 22.63 19.25 -15.25
CA PHE A 169 23.31 17.97 -15.08
C PHE A 169 23.97 17.87 -13.69
N ASP A 170 24.54 18.95 -13.17
CA ASP A 170 25.07 19.00 -11.81
C ASP A 170 23.95 18.88 -10.76
N ARG A 171 22.78 19.48 -11.00
CA ARG A 171 21.60 19.25 -10.17
C ARG A 171 21.18 17.77 -10.18
N LEU A 172 21.16 17.13 -11.36
CA LEU A 172 20.87 15.70 -11.50
C LEU A 172 21.87 14.83 -10.73
N ARG A 173 23.17 15.11 -10.87
CA ARG A 173 24.24 14.42 -10.12
C ARG A 173 24.06 14.58 -8.61
N SER A 174 23.70 15.79 -8.15
CA SER A 174 23.43 16.04 -6.74
C SER A 174 22.29 15.17 -6.22
N ILE A 175 21.16 15.08 -6.94
CA ILE A 175 20.01 14.27 -6.52
C ILE A 175 20.41 12.79 -6.40
N ILE A 176 21.17 12.24 -7.35
CA ILE A 176 21.62 10.84 -7.29
C ILE A 176 22.59 10.62 -6.13
N ARG A 177 23.48 11.58 -5.88
CA ARG A 177 24.38 11.54 -4.72
C ARG A 177 23.61 11.56 -3.39
N ASP A 178 22.60 12.41 -3.28
CA ASP A 178 21.76 12.50 -2.07
C ASP A 178 21.01 11.19 -1.83
N ILE A 179 20.50 10.54 -2.89
CA ILE A 179 19.91 9.19 -2.79
C ILE A 179 20.95 8.18 -2.29
N ARG A 180 22.16 8.17 -2.86
CA ARG A 180 23.23 7.25 -2.45
C ARG A 180 23.58 7.45 -0.97
N ASP A 181 23.82 8.69 -0.57
CA ASP A 181 24.30 9.02 0.77
C ASP A 181 23.23 8.68 1.83
N ASP A 182 21.95 8.91 1.54
CA ASP A 182 20.83 8.49 2.40
C ASP A 182 20.79 6.96 2.59
N GLN A 183 21.03 6.19 1.53
CA GLN A 183 21.04 4.72 1.60
C GLN A 183 22.29 4.18 2.32
N VAL A 184 23.46 4.77 2.06
CA VAL A 184 24.71 4.41 2.75
C VAL A 184 24.61 4.70 4.24
N ALA A 185 24.11 5.87 4.64
CA ALA A 185 23.88 6.21 6.05
C ALA A 185 22.97 5.19 6.74
N THR A 186 21.96 4.69 6.01
CA THR A 186 21.03 3.67 6.50
C THR A 186 21.71 2.32 6.68
N VAL A 187 22.50 1.88 5.70
CA VAL A 187 23.31 0.66 5.81
C VAL A 187 24.25 0.73 7.02
N GLN A 188 24.93 1.85 7.20
CA GLN A 188 25.84 2.06 8.32
C GLN A 188 25.12 2.03 9.67
N MET A 189 23.87 2.52 9.71
CA MET A 189 23.07 2.58 10.92
C MET A 189 22.47 1.21 11.31
N TYR A 190 22.05 0.40 10.34
CA TYR A 190 21.25 -0.81 10.61
C TYR A 190 21.99 -2.14 10.47
N ILE A 191 23.09 -2.21 9.71
CA ILE A 191 23.82 -3.46 9.47
C ILE A 191 24.99 -3.54 10.43
N LEU A 192 24.98 -4.50 11.35
CA LEU A 192 26.00 -4.61 12.40
C LEU A 192 27.29 -5.26 11.88
N ARG A 193 27.18 -6.31 11.07
CA ARG A 193 28.33 -7.04 10.54
C ARG A 193 29.08 -6.25 9.46
N GLN A 194 30.39 -6.08 9.65
CA GLN A 194 31.22 -5.26 8.78
C GLN A 194 31.35 -5.82 7.34
N ASP A 195 31.47 -7.15 7.20
CA ASP A 195 31.56 -7.82 5.91
C ASP A 195 30.35 -7.53 5.02
N ILE A 196 29.14 -7.68 5.57
CA ILE A 196 27.88 -7.43 4.86
C ILE A 196 27.70 -5.94 4.60
N ARG A 197 28.06 -5.08 5.56
CA ARG A 197 27.97 -3.62 5.43
C ARG A 197 28.82 -3.12 4.25
N ASP A 198 30.08 -3.53 4.19
CA ASP A 198 31.02 -3.08 3.16
C ASP A 198 30.67 -3.64 1.78
N GLU A 199 30.17 -4.88 1.70
CA GLU A 199 29.62 -5.45 0.48
C GLU A 199 28.41 -4.63 -0.02
N THR A 200 27.49 -4.30 0.88
CA THR A 200 26.25 -3.58 0.53
C THR A 200 26.53 -2.15 0.09
N ILE A 201 27.42 -1.43 0.78
CA ILE A 201 27.85 -0.08 0.38
C ILE A 201 28.48 -0.09 -1.01
N ARG A 202 29.31 -1.09 -1.32
CA ARG A 202 29.90 -1.25 -2.66
C ARG A 202 28.82 -1.49 -3.72
N GLN A 203 27.85 -2.36 -3.46
CA GLN A 203 26.74 -2.62 -4.38
C GLN A 203 25.88 -1.38 -4.63
N ILE A 204 25.49 -0.66 -3.57
CA ILE A 204 24.71 0.59 -3.67
C ILE A 204 25.48 1.66 -4.47
N THR A 205 26.77 1.80 -4.20
CA THR A 205 27.61 2.79 -4.91
C THR A 205 27.73 2.44 -6.39
N ALA A 206 27.89 1.15 -6.73
CA ALA A 206 27.92 0.68 -8.11
C ALA A 206 26.58 0.92 -8.82
N ASP A 207 25.45 0.63 -8.18
CA ASP A 207 24.11 0.84 -8.75
C ASP A 207 23.83 2.34 -8.99
N CYS A 208 24.27 3.23 -8.08
CA CYS A 208 24.18 4.68 -8.31
C CYS A 208 25.10 5.17 -9.43
N GLN A 209 26.28 4.56 -9.58
CA GLN A 209 27.20 4.88 -10.68
C GLN A 209 26.63 4.44 -12.02
N GLU A 210 26.01 3.26 -12.10
CA GLU A 210 25.29 2.76 -13.28
C GLU A 210 24.20 3.75 -13.73
N LEU A 211 23.44 4.31 -12.79
CA LEU A 211 22.43 5.34 -13.08
C LEU A 211 23.06 6.65 -13.60
N LEU A 212 24.21 7.06 -13.06
CA LEU A 212 24.96 8.22 -13.56
C LEU A 212 25.51 7.98 -14.97
N ASP A 213 25.99 6.78 -15.25
CA ASP A 213 26.51 6.41 -16.56
C ASP A 213 25.38 6.37 -17.59
N TYR A 214 24.21 5.84 -17.21
CA TYR A 214 23.00 5.86 -18.03
C TYR A 214 22.55 7.29 -18.38
N THR A 215 22.49 8.20 -17.40
CA THR A 215 22.10 9.60 -17.65
C THR A 215 23.14 10.35 -18.48
N SER A 216 24.42 10.05 -18.29
CA SER A 216 25.53 10.60 -19.10
C SER A 216 25.48 10.11 -20.55
N ALA A 217 25.18 8.82 -20.75
CA ALA A 217 24.98 8.25 -22.08
C ALA A 217 23.77 8.85 -22.79
N ALA A 218 22.65 9.04 -22.08
CA ALA A 218 21.46 9.68 -22.62
C ALA A 218 21.75 11.12 -23.09
N LYS A 219 22.51 11.91 -22.31
CA LYS A 219 22.98 13.24 -22.72
C LYS A 219 23.89 13.17 -23.96
N ARG A 220 24.88 12.27 -23.96
CA ARG A 220 25.91 12.21 -25.00
C ARG A 220 25.40 11.71 -26.35
N PHE A 221 24.49 10.74 -26.34
CA PHE A 221 23.95 10.10 -27.54
C PHE A 221 22.58 10.63 -27.94
N ASN A 222 22.05 11.62 -27.21
CA ASN A 222 20.74 12.21 -27.44
C ASN A 222 19.64 11.14 -27.56
N LEU A 223 19.66 10.17 -26.65
CA LEU A 223 18.71 9.05 -26.66
C LEU A 223 17.30 9.56 -26.40
N ASP A 224 16.32 8.96 -27.07
CA ASP A 224 14.90 9.27 -26.84
C ASP A 224 14.51 8.96 -25.39
N ILE A 225 14.23 10.02 -24.63
CA ILE A 225 13.74 9.92 -23.26
C ILE A 225 12.23 9.67 -23.31
N ASN A 226 11.88 8.40 -23.37
CA ASN A 226 10.51 7.90 -23.42
C ASN A 226 10.09 7.27 -22.07
N GLY A 227 8.84 6.78 -21.99
CA GLY A 227 8.32 6.10 -20.80
C GLY A 227 9.19 4.90 -20.35
N LYS A 228 9.85 4.20 -21.27
CA LYS A 228 10.77 3.09 -20.90
C LYS A 228 12.01 3.60 -20.16
N ALA A 229 12.54 4.76 -20.55
CA ALA A 229 13.63 5.40 -19.81
C ALA A 229 13.18 5.85 -18.41
N LYS A 230 11.94 6.34 -18.28
CA LYS A 230 11.32 6.67 -16.98
C LYS A 230 11.23 5.44 -16.07
N ASP A 231 10.72 4.33 -16.59
CA ASP A 231 10.60 3.06 -15.89
C ASP A 231 11.96 2.56 -15.39
N LYS A 232 12.96 2.52 -16.28
CA LYS A 232 14.31 2.08 -15.92
C LYS A 232 14.93 2.94 -14.83
N MET A 233 14.71 4.26 -14.85
CA MET A 233 15.20 5.13 -13.78
C MET A 233 14.53 4.84 -12.45
N VAL A 234 13.20 4.64 -12.45
CA VAL A 234 12.45 4.35 -11.22
C VAL A 234 12.80 2.99 -10.64
N SER A 235 13.11 1.99 -11.48
CA SER A 235 13.49 0.65 -11.03
C SER A 235 14.76 0.62 -10.17
N PHE A 236 15.70 1.57 -10.36
CA PHE A 236 16.86 1.72 -9.48
C PHE A 236 16.47 1.97 -8.02
N GLY A 237 15.37 2.69 -7.78
CA GLY A 237 14.88 2.93 -6.42
C GLY A 237 14.53 1.63 -5.68
N GLU A 238 13.99 0.66 -6.41
CA GLU A 238 13.60 -0.64 -5.86
C GLU A 238 14.79 -1.58 -5.74
N LYS A 239 15.68 -1.57 -6.74
CA LYS A 239 16.97 -2.25 -6.69
C LYS A 239 17.73 -1.88 -5.40
N LEU A 240 17.83 -0.59 -5.09
CA LEU A 240 18.46 -0.10 -3.86
C LEU A 240 17.74 -0.60 -2.58
N SER A 241 16.40 -0.59 -2.55
CA SER A 241 15.62 -1.14 -1.44
C SER A 241 15.85 -2.64 -1.23
N CYS A 242 15.86 -3.43 -2.31
CA CYS A 242 16.10 -4.86 -2.24
C CYS A 242 17.51 -5.18 -1.74
N ARG A 243 18.53 -4.44 -2.19
CA ARG A 243 19.92 -4.58 -1.70
C ARG A 243 19.99 -4.42 -0.19
N LEU A 244 19.35 -3.38 0.33
CA LEU A 244 19.26 -3.11 1.76
C LEU A 244 18.55 -4.26 2.50
N MET A 245 17.41 -4.72 1.98
CA MET A 245 16.63 -5.81 2.60
C MET A 245 17.41 -7.14 2.65
N VAL A 246 18.07 -7.53 1.55
CA VAL A 246 18.93 -8.73 1.52
C VAL A 246 20.03 -8.63 2.57
N ALA A 247 20.69 -7.49 2.64
CA ALA A 247 21.76 -7.27 3.59
C ALA A 247 21.27 -7.33 5.03
N MET A 248 20.11 -6.74 5.32
CA MET A 248 19.49 -6.78 6.64
C MET A 248 19.03 -8.19 7.08
N LEU A 249 18.60 -9.03 6.13
CA LEU A 249 18.26 -10.44 6.38
C LEU A 249 19.53 -11.27 6.64
N ARG A 250 20.57 -11.09 5.83
CA ARG A 250 21.86 -11.78 6.00
C ARG A 250 22.57 -11.38 7.29
N ASP A 251 22.44 -10.13 7.73
CA ASP A 251 22.96 -9.64 9.02
C ASP A 251 22.36 -10.40 10.22
N ARG A 252 21.20 -11.05 10.02
CA ARG A 252 20.47 -11.87 11.00
C ARG A 252 20.55 -13.38 10.69
N ASP A 253 21.55 -13.78 9.91
CA ASP A 253 21.77 -15.18 9.50
C ASP A 253 20.60 -15.82 8.74
N ILE A 254 19.72 -15.00 8.14
CA ILE A 254 18.67 -15.48 7.24
C ILE A 254 19.24 -15.50 5.82
N PRO A 255 19.31 -16.68 5.18
CA PRO A 255 19.90 -16.78 3.86
C PRO A 255 18.96 -16.16 2.82
N ALA A 256 19.35 -15.00 2.29
CA ALA A 256 18.57 -14.24 1.32
C ALA A 256 19.30 -14.03 -0.01
N GLU A 257 18.55 -14.01 -1.11
CA GLU A 257 19.04 -13.77 -2.47
C GLU A 257 18.30 -12.57 -3.09
N TYR A 258 19.07 -11.67 -3.73
CA TYR A 258 18.52 -10.60 -4.54
C TYR A 258 18.03 -11.15 -5.89
N VAL A 259 16.79 -10.84 -6.24
CA VAL A 259 16.15 -11.26 -7.50
C VAL A 259 15.67 -10.01 -8.25
N ASP A 260 16.19 -9.82 -9.45
CA ASP A 260 15.75 -8.75 -10.36
C ASP A 260 14.84 -9.34 -11.45
N LEU A 261 13.61 -8.84 -11.56
CA LEU A 261 12.65 -9.26 -12.59
C LEU A 261 12.64 -8.34 -13.83
N SER A 262 13.53 -7.34 -13.90
CA SER A 262 13.53 -6.32 -14.95
C SER A 262 13.69 -6.88 -16.37
N ASP A 263 14.46 -7.95 -16.55
CA ASP A 263 14.86 -8.45 -17.87
C ASP A 263 14.36 -9.88 -18.17
N ILE A 264 13.45 -10.43 -17.35
CA ILE A 264 13.06 -11.84 -17.44
C ILE A 264 11.88 -12.08 -18.39
N VAL A 265 10.96 -11.11 -18.51
CA VAL A 265 9.82 -11.24 -19.42
C VAL A 265 10.31 -11.02 -20.86
N PRO A 266 10.13 -11.99 -21.79
CA PRO A 266 10.57 -11.84 -23.17
C PRO A 266 9.90 -10.64 -23.84
N SER A 267 10.69 -9.73 -24.39
CA SER A 267 10.24 -8.48 -25.02
C SER A 267 9.59 -8.65 -26.41
N ASN A 268 9.06 -9.83 -26.74
CA ASN A 268 8.54 -10.13 -28.07
C ASN A 268 7.09 -9.63 -28.19
N ASN A 269 6.91 -8.50 -28.88
CA ASN A 269 5.66 -7.74 -29.15
C ASN A 269 5.29 -6.71 -28.05
N LEU A 270 5.99 -5.58 -28.07
CA LEU A 270 5.86 -4.46 -27.13
C LEU A 270 4.78 -3.43 -27.50
N ASP A 271 3.97 -3.69 -28.52
CA ASP A 271 3.04 -2.68 -29.04
C ASP A 271 1.65 -2.74 -28.37
N GLN A 272 1.24 -3.90 -27.86
CA GLN A 272 -0.05 -4.08 -27.17
C GLN A 272 0.05 -5.09 -26.02
N LEU A 273 -0.57 -4.77 -24.88
CA LEU A 273 -0.81 -5.70 -23.78
C LEU A 273 -1.75 -6.81 -24.27
N LYS A 274 -1.21 -8.00 -24.51
CA LYS A 274 -2.01 -9.18 -24.86
C LYS A 274 -2.63 -9.79 -23.59
N PRO A 275 -3.82 -10.43 -23.68
CA PRO A 275 -4.45 -11.11 -22.54
C PRO A 275 -3.54 -12.13 -21.84
N ASP A 276 -2.69 -12.82 -22.60
CA ASP A 276 -1.80 -13.88 -22.10
C ASP A 276 -0.52 -13.37 -21.41
N PHE A 277 -0.27 -12.06 -21.45
CA PHE A 277 0.96 -11.47 -20.90
C PHE A 277 1.15 -11.77 -19.41
N PHE A 278 0.11 -11.58 -18.60
CA PHE A 278 0.18 -11.76 -17.15
C PHE A 278 0.35 -13.23 -16.72
N PRO A 279 -0.39 -14.21 -17.28
CA PRO A 279 -0.13 -15.62 -17.05
C PRO A 279 1.29 -16.06 -17.43
N GLU A 280 1.81 -15.62 -18.57
CA GLU A 280 3.18 -15.93 -19.01
C GLU A 280 4.22 -15.33 -18.06
N ALA A 281 4.05 -14.06 -17.68
CA ALA A 281 4.91 -13.38 -16.71
C ALA A 281 4.92 -14.09 -15.35
N ALA A 282 3.75 -14.46 -14.82
CA ALA A 282 3.63 -15.20 -13.57
C ALA A 282 4.40 -16.53 -13.61
N ALA A 283 4.26 -17.31 -14.69
CA ALA A 283 4.97 -18.58 -14.84
C ALA A 283 6.50 -18.41 -14.89
N VAL A 284 6.97 -17.34 -15.56
CA VAL A 284 8.40 -17.00 -15.63
C VAL A 284 8.93 -16.53 -14.27
N PHE A 285 8.15 -15.72 -13.53
CA PHE A 285 8.51 -15.26 -12.19
C PHE A 285 8.61 -16.41 -11.21
N GLY A 286 7.63 -17.32 -11.21
CA GLY A 286 7.64 -18.52 -10.37
C GLY A 286 8.93 -19.32 -10.54
N LYS A 287 9.31 -19.65 -11.79
CA LYS A 287 10.55 -20.37 -12.10
C LYS A 287 11.82 -19.65 -11.60
N ARG A 288 11.91 -18.32 -11.78
CA ARG A 288 13.07 -17.56 -11.31
C ARG A 288 13.17 -17.58 -9.78
N VAL A 289 12.03 -17.48 -9.10
CA VAL A 289 11.97 -17.44 -7.65
C VAL A 289 12.26 -18.82 -7.05
N GLU A 290 11.75 -19.90 -7.62
CA GLU A 290 12.05 -21.28 -7.23
C GLU A 290 13.55 -21.61 -7.34
N ALA A 291 14.25 -21.03 -8.31
CA ALA A 291 15.70 -21.20 -8.48
C ALA A 291 16.55 -20.70 -7.29
N CYS A 292 15.97 -19.97 -6.33
CA CYS A 292 16.68 -19.49 -5.15
C CYS A 292 17.05 -20.61 -4.16
N ASN A 293 16.57 -21.85 -4.35
CA ASN A 293 16.99 -23.07 -3.64
C ASN A 293 17.00 -22.93 -2.11
N GLY A 294 15.85 -22.56 -1.53
CA GLY A 294 15.67 -22.48 -0.06
C GLY A 294 16.16 -21.18 0.58
N ARG A 295 16.72 -20.25 -0.20
CA ARG A 295 17.02 -18.88 0.24
C ARG A 295 15.79 -18.00 0.07
N VAL A 296 15.60 -17.03 0.96
CA VAL A 296 14.52 -16.04 0.88
C VAL A 296 14.77 -15.14 -0.34
N PRO A 297 13.91 -15.18 -1.37
CA PRO A 297 14.04 -14.33 -2.53
C PRO A 297 13.54 -12.92 -2.19
N VAL A 298 14.40 -11.93 -2.39
CA VAL A 298 14.07 -10.50 -2.27
C VAL A 298 14.00 -9.90 -3.66
N ILE A 299 12.79 -9.59 -4.08
CA ILE A 299 12.39 -9.33 -5.46
C ILE A 299 12.11 -7.83 -5.63
N THR A 300 12.55 -7.26 -6.75
CA THR A 300 12.14 -5.90 -7.15
C THR A 300 10.65 -5.89 -7.49
N GLY A 301 9.89 -4.89 -7.00
CA GLY A 301 8.49 -4.72 -7.39
C GLY A 301 8.30 -4.35 -8.88
N PHE A 302 9.36 -3.87 -9.52
CA PHE A 302 9.47 -3.53 -10.92
C PHE A 302 9.85 -4.78 -11.68
N PHE A 303 9.12 -5.03 -12.76
CA PHE A 303 9.29 -6.20 -13.60
C PHE A 303 9.17 -5.82 -15.07
N GLY A 304 10.12 -6.25 -15.89
CA GLY A 304 10.01 -6.27 -17.35
C GLY A 304 9.83 -4.91 -18.07
N ALA A 305 10.08 -4.93 -19.37
CA ALA A 305 9.49 -3.95 -20.26
C ALA A 305 8.03 -4.35 -20.54
N VAL A 306 7.09 -3.71 -19.85
CA VAL A 306 5.66 -3.84 -20.18
C VAL A 306 5.36 -3.01 -21.44
N PRO A 307 4.54 -3.53 -22.39
CA PRO A 307 4.07 -2.73 -23.53
C PRO A 307 3.48 -1.39 -23.07
N GLY A 308 3.97 -0.29 -23.61
CA GLY A 308 3.48 1.05 -23.25
C GLY A 308 4.07 1.71 -21.98
N SER A 309 5.09 1.11 -21.33
CA SER A 309 5.70 1.54 -20.05
C SER A 309 4.91 1.18 -18.80
N LEU A 310 5.56 0.70 -17.74
CA LEU A 310 4.90 0.29 -16.51
C LEU A 310 4.23 1.46 -15.77
N ILE A 311 4.87 2.63 -15.79
CA ILE A 311 4.37 3.84 -15.10
C ILE A 311 3.41 4.64 -15.98
N ASP A 312 3.67 4.72 -17.29
CA ASP A 312 2.91 5.55 -18.23
C ASP A 312 1.81 4.76 -18.98
N SER A 313 1.80 3.42 -18.91
CA SER A 313 0.66 2.60 -19.36
C SER A 313 -0.46 2.59 -18.33
N GLY A 314 -1.61 2.02 -18.71
CA GLY A 314 -2.78 1.81 -17.84
C GLY A 314 -2.56 0.93 -16.60
N ILE A 315 -1.32 0.54 -16.27
CA ILE A 315 -0.98 -0.02 -14.95
C ILE A 315 -0.79 1.14 -13.96
N GLY A 316 0.10 2.09 -14.23
CA GLY A 316 0.31 3.24 -13.34
C GLY A 316 1.02 2.91 -12.02
N ARG A 317 0.77 3.72 -10.97
CA ARG A 317 1.45 3.60 -9.67
C ARG A 317 0.86 2.48 -8.82
N GLY A 318 1.70 1.77 -8.06
CA GLY A 318 1.30 0.63 -7.23
C GLY A 318 1.57 -0.72 -7.89
N TYR A 319 2.31 -0.73 -9.00
CA TYR A 319 2.71 -1.95 -9.70
C TYR A 319 3.50 -2.96 -8.85
N SER A 320 4.08 -2.57 -7.71
CA SER A 320 4.68 -3.53 -6.78
C SER A 320 3.64 -4.50 -6.19
N ASP A 321 2.40 -4.05 -5.97
CA ASP A 321 1.29 -4.90 -5.51
C ASP A 321 0.93 -5.90 -6.62
N LEU A 322 0.92 -5.45 -7.87
CA LEU A 322 0.72 -6.29 -9.06
C LEU A 322 1.84 -7.34 -9.19
N CYS A 323 3.10 -6.95 -9.02
CA CYS A 323 4.23 -7.88 -9.02
C CYS A 323 4.10 -8.95 -7.94
N ALA A 324 3.68 -8.57 -6.73
CA ALA A 324 3.48 -9.50 -5.62
C ALA A 324 2.42 -10.55 -5.95
N VAL A 325 1.30 -10.13 -6.56
CA VAL A 325 0.25 -11.05 -7.02
C VAL A 325 0.75 -11.96 -8.15
N LEU A 326 1.46 -11.43 -9.15
CA LEU A 326 2.01 -12.25 -10.24
C LEU A 326 3.01 -13.31 -9.75
N VAL A 327 3.88 -12.94 -8.81
CA VAL A 327 4.81 -13.88 -8.16
C VAL A 327 4.03 -14.95 -7.39
N ALA A 328 2.99 -14.56 -6.64
CA ALA A 328 2.17 -15.50 -5.89
C ALA A 328 1.42 -16.48 -6.80
N ILE A 329 0.86 -16.01 -7.92
CA ILE A 329 0.24 -16.87 -8.94
C ILE A 329 1.28 -17.85 -9.50
N GLY A 330 2.48 -17.35 -9.83
CA GLY A 330 3.58 -18.17 -10.35
C GLY A 330 4.11 -19.23 -9.38
N LEU A 331 3.99 -18.99 -8.08
CA LEU A 331 4.40 -19.91 -7.01
C LEU A 331 3.25 -20.78 -6.49
N HIS A 332 2.03 -20.62 -7.01
CA HIS A 332 0.80 -21.21 -6.46
C HIS A 332 0.64 -20.92 -4.96
N ALA A 333 0.97 -19.71 -4.54
CA ALA A 333 0.88 -19.30 -3.14
C ALA A 333 -0.57 -19.12 -2.70
N GLU A 334 -0.88 -19.53 -1.47
CA GLU A 334 -2.21 -19.39 -0.87
C GLU A 334 -2.61 -17.93 -0.65
N ARG A 335 -1.63 -17.08 -0.30
CA ARG A 335 -1.89 -15.70 0.11
C ARG A 335 -0.75 -14.74 -0.24
N VAL A 336 -1.11 -13.50 -0.51
CA VAL A 336 -0.21 -12.34 -0.65
C VAL A 336 -0.43 -11.41 0.53
N GLN A 337 0.64 -10.99 1.19
CA GLN A 337 0.56 -9.97 2.25
C GLN A 337 1.06 -8.63 1.73
N ILE A 338 0.17 -7.64 1.73
CA ILE A 338 0.46 -6.26 1.34
C ILE A 338 0.67 -5.44 2.61
N TRP A 339 1.89 -4.98 2.80
CA TRP A 339 2.32 -4.25 3.99
C TRP A 339 2.28 -2.74 3.74
N LYS A 340 1.43 -2.02 4.47
CA LYS A 340 1.20 -0.58 4.35
C LYS A 340 1.40 0.12 5.70
N GLU A 341 1.33 1.44 5.73
CA GLU A 341 1.42 2.25 6.96
C GLU A 341 0.08 2.42 7.70
N VAL A 342 -0.94 1.64 7.30
CA VAL A 342 -2.30 1.67 7.84
C VAL A 342 -2.70 0.28 8.33
N ASP A 343 -3.59 0.22 9.34
CA ASP A 343 -4.04 -1.04 9.97
C ASP A 343 -4.68 -1.99 8.97
N GLY A 344 -5.44 -1.49 8.00
CA GLY A 344 -6.08 -2.25 6.94
C GLY A 344 -6.88 -1.31 6.04
N ILE A 345 -7.97 -1.81 5.49
CA ILE A 345 -9.00 -1.01 4.82
C ILE A 345 -10.03 -0.61 5.88
N PHE A 346 -10.42 0.66 5.89
CA PHE A 346 -11.35 1.22 6.87
C PHE A 346 -12.70 1.52 6.24
N THR A 347 -13.73 1.62 7.08
CA THR A 347 -15.09 2.06 6.72
C THR A 347 -15.11 3.49 6.17
N ALA A 348 -14.20 4.36 6.61
CA ALA A 348 -13.97 5.69 6.03
C ALA A 348 -12.48 6.07 6.18
N ASP A 349 -12.01 7.15 5.55
CA ASP A 349 -10.61 7.61 5.75
C ASP A 349 -10.41 8.01 7.23
N PRO A 350 -9.56 7.30 8.01
CA PRO A 350 -9.35 7.60 9.42
C PRO A 350 -8.71 8.97 9.69
N ARG A 351 -8.16 9.62 8.65
CA ARG A 351 -7.63 10.99 8.74
C ARG A 351 -8.75 12.04 8.74
N GLU A 352 -9.88 11.72 8.11
CA GLU A 352 -11.06 12.58 8.06
C GLU A 352 -12.10 12.19 9.12
N VAL A 353 -12.25 10.88 9.39
CA VAL A 353 -13.22 10.31 10.32
C VAL A 353 -12.49 9.51 11.41
N PRO A 354 -12.25 10.10 12.60
CA PRO A 354 -11.50 9.42 13.66
C PRO A 354 -12.14 8.12 14.16
N ASP A 355 -13.46 8.00 14.06
CA ASP A 355 -14.24 6.84 14.50
C ASP A 355 -14.33 5.73 13.43
N ALA A 356 -13.65 5.88 12.29
CA ALA A 356 -13.60 4.88 11.23
C ALA A 356 -13.04 3.55 11.75
N ARG A 357 -13.72 2.45 11.42
CA ARG A 357 -13.39 1.10 11.89
C ARG A 357 -12.62 0.35 10.80
N CYS A 358 -11.62 -0.43 11.21
CA CYS A 358 -10.89 -1.31 10.30
C CYS A 358 -11.78 -2.51 9.95
N LEU A 359 -11.94 -2.79 8.66
CA LEU A 359 -12.72 -3.93 8.18
C LEU A 359 -11.90 -5.22 8.35
N PRO A 360 -12.45 -6.28 8.97
CA PRO A 360 -11.74 -7.56 9.11
C PRO A 360 -11.63 -8.31 7.78
N SER A 361 -12.67 -8.21 6.95
CA SER A 361 -12.71 -8.78 5.60
C SER A 361 -13.48 -7.88 4.65
N ILE A 362 -13.21 -8.03 3.35
CA ILE A 362 -13.88 -7.30 2.28
C ILE A 362 -13.92 -8.17 1.01
N THR A 363 -14.95 -8.01 0.18
CA THR A 363 -14.98 -8.68 -1.12
C THR A 363 -14.04 -7.97 -2.10
N PRO A 364 -13.55 -8.65 -3.15
CA PRO A 364 -12.62 -8.04 -4.08
C PRO A 364 -13.30 -6.95 -4.93
N SER A 365 -14.60 -7.10 -5.17
CA SER A 365 -15.45 -6.11 -5.83
C SER A 365 -15.56 -4.84 -4.98
N GLU A 366 -15.88 -4.96 -3.69
CA GLU A 366 -15.91 -3.82 -2.76
C GLU A 366 -14.53 -3.15 -2.63
N ALA A 367 -13.46 -3.94 -2.53
CA ALA A 367 -12.10 -3.40 -2.43
C ALA A 367 -11.68 -2.63 -3.69
N ALA A 368 -12.11 -3.08 -4.88
CA ALA A 368 -11.84 -2.40 -6.14
C ALA A 368 -12.56 -1.05 -6.23
N GLU A 369 -13.83 -0.99 -5.82
CA GLU A 369 -14.61 0.25 -5.73
C GLU A 369 -13.95 1.25 -4.77
N LEU A 370 -13.59 0.80 -3.56
CA LEU A 370 -12.92 1.65 -2.58
C LEU A 370 -11.59 2.18 -3.10
N THR A 371 -10.84 1.34 -3.82
CA THR A 371 -9.57 1.75 -4.42
C THR A 371 -9.76 2.83 -5.47
N PHE A 372 -10.76 2.69 -6.34
CA PHE A 372 -10.98 3.63 -7.44
C PHE A 372 -11.39 5.03 -6.95
N TYR A 373 -12.17 5.11 -5.88
CA TYR A 373 -12.80 6.36 -5.42
C TYR A 373 -12.21 6.98 -4.14
N GLY A 374 -11.02 6.56 -3.70
CA GLY A 374 -10.25 7.34 -2.73
C GLY A 374 -9.36 6.55 -1.76
N SER A 375 -9.50 5.23 -1.67
CA SER A 375 -8.71 4.38 -0.77
C SER A 375 -7.58 3.69 -1.53
N GLU A 376 -6.51 4.41 -1.88
CA GLU A 376 -5.32 3.86 -2.58
C GLU A 376 -4.51 2.88 -1.69
N VAL A 377 -5.10 1.77 -1.29
CA VAL A 377 -4.47 0.75 -0.44
C VAL A 377 -3.92 -0.39 -1.29
N ILE A 378 -4.65 -0.85 -2.30
CA ILE A 378 -4.28 -1.98 -3.17
C ILE A 378 -4.40 -1.57 -4.63
N HIS A 379 -3.51 -2.03 -5.49
CA HIS A 379 -3.66 -1.80 -6.93
C HIS A 379 -4.83 -2.58 -7.55
N HIS A 380 -5.69 -1.93 -8.35
CA HIS A 380 -6.89 -2.54 -8.95
C HIS A 380 -6.60 -3.78 -9.83
N LEU A 381 -5.58 -3.73 -10.71
CA LEU A 381 -5.17 -4.90 -11.50
C LEU A 381 -4.69 -6.07 -10.63
N ALA A 382 -4.10 -5.80 -9.47
CA ALA A 382 -3.63 -6.85 -8.56
C ALA A 382 -4.82 -7.60 -7.96
N LEU A 383 -5.88 -6.88 -7.57
CA LEU A 383 -7.14 -7.50 -7.13
C LEU A 383 -7.72 -8.39 -8.24
N SER A 384 -7.84 -7.85 -9.46
CA SER A 384 -8.42 -8.57 -10.60
C SER A 384 -7.69 -9.89 -10.90
N LEU A 385 -6.35 -9.85 -10.98
CA LEU A 385 -5.56 -11.04 -11.27
C LEU A 385 -5.58 -12.07 -10.13
N ALA A 386 -5.61 -11.61 -8.88
CA ALA A 386 -5.66 -12.51 -7.72
C ALA A 386 -6.94 -13.37 -7.70
N ILE A 387 -8.07 -12.79 -8.12
CA ILE A 387 -9.37 -13.48 -8.19
C ILE A 387 -9.44 -14.41 -9.41
N GLN A 388 -8.93 -13.96 -10.55
CA GLN A 388 -8.96 -14.74 -11.79
C GLN A 388 -7.99 -15.93 -11.77
N ALA A 389 -7.03 -15.93 -10.84
CA ALA A 389 -6.09 -17.02 -10.64
C ALA A 389 -6.81 -18.35 -10.30
N LYS A 390 -6.18 -19.46 -10.67
CA LYS A 390 -6.67 -20.81 -10.39
C LYS A 390 -5.55 -21.63 -9.73
N PRO A 391 -5.60 -21.87 -8.40
CA PRO A 391 -6.60 -21.39 -7.43
C PRO A 391 -6.54 -19.87 -7.20
N PRO A 392 -7.61 -19.25 -6.68
CA PRO A 392 -7.60 -17.83 -6.35
C PRO A 392 -6.61 -17.54 -5.21
N VAL A 393 -6.03 -16.35 -5.24
CA VAL A 393 -5.02 -15.92 -4.26
C VAL A 393 -5.65 -14.90 -3.32
N SER A 394 -5.60 -15.17 -2.01
CA SER A 394 -6.11 -14.23 -1.00
C SER A 394 -5.14 -13.08 -0.77
N ILE A 395 -5.62 -11.84 -0.68
CA ILE A 395 -4.79 -10.68 -0.39
C ILE A 395 -5.03 -10.23 1.05
N PHE A 396 -3.97 -10.02 1.81
CA PHE A 396 -4.05 -9.58 3.20
C PHE A 396 -3.33 -8.26 3.40
N VAL A 397 -4.07 -7.22 3.76
CA VAL A 397 -3.52 -5.89 4.05
C VAL A 397 -3.14 -5.81 5.51
N LYS A 398 -1.88 -5.47 5.79
CA LYS A 398 -1.34 -5.36 7.14
C LYS A 398 -0.57 -4.07 7.36
N ASN A 399 -0.49 -3.66 8.62
CA ASN A 399 0.32 -2.51 9.01
C ASN A 399 1.76 -2.89 9.36
N VAL A 400 2.72 -2.24 8.71
CA VAL A 400 4.15 -2.31 9.05
C VAL A 400 4.46 -1.81 10.47
N GLN A 401 3.66 -0.90 11.01
CA GLN A 401 3.80 -0.38 12.38
C GLN A 401 3.08 -1.25 13.42
N LYS A 402 2.01 -1.97 13.01
CA LYS A 402 1.22 -2.88 13.86
C LYS A 402 1.05 -4.26 13.17
N PRO A 403 2.12 -5.07 13.06
CA PRO A 403 2.13 -6.33 12.32
C PRO A 403 1.26 -7.42 12.97
N TRP A 404 0.99 -7.28 14.27
CA TRP A 404 0.10 -8.13 15.03
C TRP A 404 -1.35 -7.66 14.99
N GLY A 405 -1.63 -6.54 14.31
CA GLY A 405 -3.00 -6.12 14.03
C GLY A 405 -3.72 -7.13 13.14
N GLN A 406 -5.04 -7.17 13.27
CA GLN A 406 -5.90 -8.08 12.50
C GLN A 406 -5.83 -7.80 10.99
N GLY A 407 -5.63 -6.55 10.58
CA GLY A 407 -5.58 -6.21 9.16
C GLY A 407 -6.93 -6.38 8.47
N THR A 408 -6.89 -6.46 7.14
CA THR A 408 -8.06 -6.75 6.31
C THR A 408 -7.74 -7.85 5.31
N VAL A 409 -8.57 -8.90 5.29
CA VAL A 409 -8.50 -9.97 4.28
C VAL A 409 -9.43 -9.65 3.12
N VAL A 410 -8.89 -9.63 1.90
CA VAL A 410 -9.70 -9.64 0.67
C VAL A 410 -10.02 -11.09 0.33
N VAL A 411 -11.28 -11.49 0.53
CA VAL A 411 -11.72 -12.88 0.37
C VAL A 411 -12.17 -13.11 -1.09
N PRO A 412 -11.65 -14.11 -1.83
CA PRO A 412 -11.95 -14.28 -3.26
C PRO A 412 -13.38 -14.68 -3.64
N THR A 413 -14.28 -14.94 -2.67
CA THR A 413 -15.64 -15.46 -2.93
C THR A 413 -16.72 -14.67 -2.20
N ASP A 414 -17.78 -14.33 -2.93
CA ASP A 414 -19.05 -13.86 -2.36
C ASP A 414 -19.89 -15.09 -1.98
N GLY A 415 -19.82 -15.52 -0.72
CA GLY A 415 -20.67 -16.61 -0.23
C GLY A 415 -20.47 -16.88 1.27
N ASP A 416 -21.59 -17.10 1.96
CA ASP A 416 -21.73 -17.44 3.40
C ASP A 416 -20.89 -18.65 3.90
N ASP A 417 -20.05 -19.25 3.04
CA ASP A 417 -19.10 -20.29 3.43
C ASP A 417 -17.75 -19.69 3.86
N THR A 418 -17.80 -18.82 4.85
CA THR A 418 -16.65 -18.54 5.72
C THR A 418 -16.20 -19.81 6.46
N SER A 419 -17.06 -20.85 6.53
CA SER A 419 -16.84 -22.13 7.20
C SER A 419 -15.71 -23.01 6.65
N SER A 420 -15.27 -22.80 5.40
CA SER A 420 -14.33 -23.71 4.71
C SER A 420 -12.90 -23.19 4.59
N TRP A 421 -12.64 -21.96 5.05
CA TRP A 421 -11.30 -21.37 5.08
C TRP A 421 -10.74 -21.45 6.50
N PRO A 422 -9.41 -21.55 6.71
CA PRO A 422 -8.83 -21.58 8.06
C PRO A 422 -9.04 -20.22 8.74
N ILE A 423 -10.17 -20.06 9.42
CA ILE A 423 -10.48 -18.91 10.28
C ILE A 423 -9.78 -19.14 11.61
N ASP A 424 -8.46 -18.97 11.60
CA ASP A 424 -7.63 -19.00 12.82
C ASP A 424 -7.52 -17.60 13.48
N TYR A 425 -8.23 -16.59 12.96
CA TYR A 425 -8.06 -15.18 13.36
C TYR A 425 -9.34 -14.45 13.82
N LEU A 426 -10.49 -15.12 13.88
CA LEU A 426 -11.65 -14.61 14.65
C LEU A 426 -11.64 -15.23 16.04
N ASP A 427 -11.84 -14.40 17.06
CA ASP A 427 -11.98 -14.81 18.45
C ASP A 427 -13.20 -15.76 18.59
N PRO A 428 -13.04 -16.99 19.12
CA PRO A 428 -14.14 -17.94 19.27
C PRO A 428 -15.23 -17.50 20.26
N SER A 429 -15.08 -16.36 20.95
CA SER A 429 -16.09 -15.85 21.88
C SER A 429 -17.35 -15.30 21.20
N ASP A 430 -17.34 -15.08 19.87
CA ASP A 430 -18.51 -14.59 19.12
C ASP A 430 -19.26 -15.71 18.38
N SER A 431 -18.87 -16.97 18.54
CA SER A 431 -19.51 -18.13 17.89
C SER A 431 -20.74 -18.66 18.64
N ASP A 432 -21.48 -17.78 19.32
CA ASP A 432 -22.76 -18.11 19.95
C ASP A 432 -23.88 -17.28 19.29
N SER A 433 -24.17 -17.58 18.03
CA SER A 433 -25.40 -17.15 17.37
C SER A 433 -25.88 -18.19 16.34
N THR A 434 -26.30 -19.35 16.84
CA THR A 434 -27.35 -20.14 16.19
C THR A 434 -28.66 -19.35 16.19
N SER A 435 -28.82 -18.41 15.26
CA SER A 435 -30.12 -17.90 14.81
C SER A 435 -29.93 -17.07 13.54
N SER A 436 -30.35 -17.64 12.41
CA SER A 436 -30.56 -16.99 11.14
C SER A 436 -31.64 -15.89 11.22
N THR A 437 -31.30 -14.76 11.80
CA THR A 437 -31.94 -13.48 11.53
C THR A 437 -30.87 -12.61 10.90
N ALA A 438 -30.83 -12.59 9.56
CA ALA A 438 -29.89 -11.77 8.81
C ALA A 438 -29.99 -10.33 9.32
N LEU A 439 -28.92 -9.85 9.97
CA LEU A 439 -28.73 -8.42 10.19
C LEU A 439 -28.93 -7.72 8.85
N PRO A 440 -29.62 -6.56 8.79
CA PRO A 440 -29.75 -5.84 7.54
C PRO A 440 -28.35 -5.59 6.99
N LYS A 441 -28.06 -6.05 5.77
CA LYS A 441 -26.77 -5.78 5.13
C LYS A 441 -26.59 -4.26 5.12
N MET A 442 -25.53 -3.79 5.75
CA MET A 442 -25.17 -2.37 5.83
C MET A 442 -24.18 -2.05 4.71
N PRO A 443 -24.03 -0.77 4.32
CA PRO A 443 -22.90 -0.34 3.52
C PRO A 443 -21.60 -0.74 4.20
N THR A 444 -20.58 -1.02 3.39
CA THR A 444 -19.27 -1.50 3.84
C THR A 444 -18.34 -0.34 4.14
N ALA A 445 -18.41 0.73 3.35
CA ALA A 445 -17.57 1.90 3.53
C ALA A 445 -18.10 3.15 2.80
N VAL A 446 -17.68 4.32 3.29
CA VAL A 446 -17.91 5.65 2.73
C VAL A 446 -16.56 6.23 2.31
N THR A 447 -16.43 6.69 1.07
CA THR A 447 -15.21 7.33 0.56
C THR A 447 -15.49 8.69 -0.03
N ILE A 448 -14.48 9.56 -0.01
CA ILE A 448 -14.54 10.88 -0.62
C ILE A 448 -13.31 11.13 -1.50
N LYS A 449 -13.55 11.53 -2.75
CA LYS A 449 -12.51 11.95 -3.69
C LYS A 449 -12.66 13.46 -3.91
N ARG A 450 -11.64 14.21 -3.51
CA ARG A 450 -11.59 15.68 -3.63
C ARG A 450 -10.92 16.11 -4.94
N ASP A 451 -10.80 17.42 -5.14
CA ASP A 451 -10.17 18.04 -6.32
C ASP A 451 -10.83 17.63 -7.65
N ILE A 452 -12.16 17.52 -7.65
CA ILE A 452 -12.94 17.19 -8.84
C ILE A 452 -13.45 18.48 -9.50
N THR A 453 -13.39 18.53 -10.82
CA THR A 453 -14.01 19.58 -11.63
C THR A 453 -15.11 18.96 -12.49
N ILE A 454 -16.31 19.54 -12.45
CA ILE A 454 -17.43 19.08 -13.26
C ILE A 454 -17.51 19.91 -14.54
N PHE A 455 -17.58 19.22 -15.67
CA PHE A 455 -17.90 19.80 -16.97
C PHE A 455 -19.33 19.44 -17.34
N ASN A 456 -20.17 20.46 -17.41
CA ASN A 456 -21.54 20.37 -17.86
C ASN A 456 -21.62 20.90 -19.28
N ILE A 457 -21.97 20.04 -20.23
CA ILE A 457 -22.04 20.37 -21.65
C ILE A 457 -23.49 20.23 -22.11
N LEU A 458 -24.08 21.36 -22.50
CA LEU A 458 -25.40 21.41 -23.12
C LEU A 458 -25.24 21.46 -24.64
N SER A 459 -25.77 20.46 -25.34
CA SER A 459 -25.69 20.41 -26.80
C SER A 459 -26.49 21.53 -27.47
N ASN A 460 -25.91 22.18 -28.48
CA ASN A 460 -26.53 23.27 -29.26
C ASN A 460 -27.65 22.80 -30.25
N LYS A 461 -28.08 21.53 -30.20
CA LYS A 461 -29.16 20.82 -30.97
C LYS A 461 -28.88 20.36 -32.43
N GLN A 462 -29.70 19.37 -32.86
CA GLN A 462 -29.83 18.63 -34.15
C GLN A 462 -28.85 17.50 -34.51
N SER A 463 -27.92 17.12 -33.63
CA SER A 463 -27.13 15.89 -33.83
C SER A 463 -27.78 14.72 -33.08
N MET A 464 -27.84 13.54 -33.71
CA MET A 464 -28.12 12.29 -32.99
C MET A 464 -27.19 12.24 -31.77
N SER A 465 -27.73 12.04 -30.57
CA SER A 465 -27.00 12.08 -29.29
C SER A 465 -25.65 11.34 -29.36
N HIS A 466 -25.61 10.22 -30.09
CA HIS A 466 -24.42 9.41 -30.33
C HIS A 466 -23.24 10.19 -30.95
N GLY A 467 -23.48 11.06 -31.94
CA GLY A 467 -22.41 11.83 -32.59
C GLY A 467 -21.81 12.90 -31.68
N PHE A 468 -22.63 13.51 -30.83
CA PHE A 468 -22.18 14.45 -29.81
C PHE A 468 -21.25 13.78 -28.80
N PHE A 469 -21.64 12.61 -28.26
CA PHE A 469 -20.79 11.85 -27.32
C PHE A 469 -19.42 11.49 -27.92
N VAL A 470 -19.39 10.99 -29.15
CA VAL A 470 -18.12 10.62 -29.82
C VAL A 470 -17.16 11.80 -29.86
N LYS A 471 -17.65 12.99 -30.22
CA LYS A 471 -16.80 14.17 -30.31
C LYS A 471 -16.31 14.66 -28.96
N VAL A 472 -17.19 14.69 -27.95
CA VAL A 472 -16.81 15.07 -26.58
C VAL A 472 -15.70 14.15 -26.06
N PHE A 473 -15.86 12.83 -26.18
CA PHE A 473 -14.83 11.89 -25.73
C PHE A 473 -13.56 11.92 -26.59
N THR A 474 -13.67 12.25 -27.89
CA THR A 474 -12.49 12.44 -28.75
C THR A 474 -11.67 13.64 -28.29
N ILE A 475 -12.31 14.76 -27.97
CA ILE A 475 -11.63 15.96 -27.46
C ILE A 475 -10.92 15.64 -26.13
N LEU A 476 -11.57 14.89 -25.24
CA LEU A 476 -10.96 14.49 -23.97
C LEU A 476 -9.77 13.53 -24.18
N ALA A 477 -9.89 12.57 -25.10
CA ALA A 477 -8.82 11.64 -25.44
C ALA A 477 -7.61 12.34 -26.09
N GLU A 478 -7.83 13.34 -26.95
CA GLU A 478 -6.77 14.19 -27.53
C GLU A 478 -5.94 14.91 -26.45
N HIS A 479 -6.54 15.17 -25.28
CA HIS A 479 -5.92 15.86 -24.16
C HIS A 479 -5.48 14.92 -23.03
N ASP A 480 -5.59 13.61 -23.21
CA ASP A 480 -5.25 12.58 -22.21
C ASP A 480 -5.99 12.77 -20.88
N ILE A 481 -7.28 13.14 -20.95
CA ILE A 481 -8.13 13.39 -19.78
C ILE A 481 -8.98 12.16 -19.48
N SER A 482 -8.75 11.56 -18.31
CA SER A 482 -9.59 10.51 -17.76
C SER A 482 -10.82 11.10 -17.05
N VAL A 483 -12.01 10.61 -17.39
CA VAL A 483 -13.28 10.97 -16.73
C VAL A 483 -13.59 9.94 -15.64
N ASP A 484 -13.92 10.41 -14.44
CA ASP A 484 -14.26 9.55 -13.29
C ASP A 484 -15.72 9.11 -13.32
N LEU A 485 -16.64 10.06 -13.52
CA LEU A 485 -18.08 9.80 -13.57
C LEU A 485 -18.72 10.55 -14.72
N ILE A 486 -19.71 9.91 -15.34
CA ILE A 486 -20.51 10.48 -16.41
C ILE A 486 -21.98 10.39 -15.98
N SER A 487 -22.72 11.48 -16.13
CA SER A 487 -24.17 11.51 -16.04
C SER A 487 -24.74 12.19 -17.27
N THR A 488 -25.75 11.56 -17.88
CA THR A 488 -26.26 11.98 -19.18
C THR A 488 -27.76 12.20 -19.13
N SER A 489 -28.23 13.25 -19.79
CA SER A 489 -29.62 13.39 -20.25
C SER A 489 -29.65 13.32 -21.79
N GLU A 490 -30.81 13.56 -22.39
CA GLU A 490 -30.97 13.54 -23.85
C GLU A 490 -30.07 14.54 -24.58
N VAL A 491 -29.81 15.70 -23.97
CA VAL A 491 -29.07 16.82 -24.58
C VAL A 491 -27.97 17.38 -23.69
N HIS A 492 -27.79 16.84 -22.47
CA HIS A 492 -26.84 17.32 -21.49
C HIS A 492 -25.91 16.21 -21.05
N VAL A 493 -24.63 16.52 -20.93
CA VAL A 493 -23.62 15.59 -20.43
C VAL A 493 -22.82 16.26 -19.34
N SER A 494 -22.88 15.67 -18.16
CA SER A 494 -22.10 16.05 -16.99
C SER A 494 -20.97 15.06 -16.81
N MET A 495 -19.74 15.56 -16.69
CA MET A 495 -18.54 14.75 -16.52
C MET A 495 -17.76 15.25 -15.32
N ALA A 496 -17.45 14.35 -14.39
CA ALA A 496 -16.58 14.61 -13.27
C ALA A 496 -15.14 14.21 -13.65
N ILE A 497 -14.21 15.15 -13.57
CA ILE A 497 -12.80 14.97 -13.94
C ILE A 497 -11.91 15.31 -12.74
N ASN A 498 -10.94 14.46 -12.46
CA ASN A 498 -9.93 14.72 -11.44
C ASN A 498 -8.97 15.83 -11.88
N SER A 499 -9.00 16.96 -11.18
CA SER A 499 -8.20 18.15 -11.48
C SER A 499 -6.88 18.24 -10.72
N SER A 500 -6.57 17.29 -9.83
CA SER A 500 -5.35 17.31 -8.99
C SER A 500 -4.03 17.37 -9.77
N ASN A 501 -3.99 16.81 -10.98
CA ASN A 501 -2.80 16.79 -11.84
C ASN A 501 -2.93 17.67 -13.10
N MET A 502 -4.03 18.42 -13.25
CA MET A 502 -4.29 19.23 -14.43
C MET A 502 -3.82 20.66 -14.24
N ASP A 503 -3.08 21.18 -15.22
CA ASP A 503 -2.74 22.60 -15.24
C ASP A 503 -3.98 23.46 -15.58
N PRO A 504 -4.16 24.63 -14.95
CA PRO A 504 -5.29 25.52 -15.27
C PRO A 504 -5.40 25.89 -16.75
N SER A 505 -4.27 25.93 -17.47
CA SER A 505 -4.24 26.16 -18.91
C SER A 505 -4.83 25.01 -19.73
N GLN A 506 -4.66 23.75 -19.29
CA GLN A 506 -5.24 22.59 -19.94
C GLN A 506 -6.76 22.59 -19.80
N ILE A 507 -7.27 22.86 -18.59
CA ILE A 507 -8.71 23.00 -18.32
C ILE A 507 -9.33 24.04 -19.25
N LYS A 508 -8.69 25.21 -19.39
CA LYS A 508 -9.17 26.28 -20.27
C LYS A 508 -9.14 25.89 -21.75
N ASN A 509 -8.09 25.20 -22.19
CA ASN A 509 -7.99 24.73 -23.59
C ASN A 509 -9.12 23.74 -23.93
N VAL A 510 -9.36 22.78 -23.03
CA VAL A 510 -10.42 21.78 -23.17
C VAL A 510 -11.79 22.44 -23.14
N GLN A 511 -12.01 23.40 -22.24
CA GLN A 511 -13.24 24.20 -22.21
C GLN A 511 -13.48 24.92 -23.56
N CYS A 512 -12.45 25.54 -24.15
CA CYS A 512 -12.57 26.20 -25.45
C CYS A 512 -12.91 25.22 -26.58
N ARG A 513 -12.29 24.03 -26.63
CA ARG A 513 -12.60 23.00 -27.62
C ARG A 513 -14.01 22.43 -27.45
N LEU A 514 -14.44 22.18 -26.20
CA LEU A 514 -15.78 21.67 -25.93
C LEU A 514 -16.87 22.70 -26.23
N ALA A 515 -16.55 24.00 -26.13
CA ALA A 515 -17.46 25.08 -26.48
C ALA A 515 -17.85 25.11 -27.98
N GLU A 516 -17.10 24.42 -28.84
CA GLU A 516 -17.46 24.22 -30.26
C GLU A 516 -18.67 23.28 -30.41
N GLU A 517 -18.88 22.36 -29.46
CA GLU A 517 -19.91 21.33 -29.51
C GLU A 517 -21.18 21.68 -28.69
N GLY A 518 -21.09 22.66 -27.80
CA GLY A 518 -22.19 23.03 -26.91
C GLY A 518 -21.87 24.19 -25.97
N GLU A 519 -22.84 24.60 -25.17
CA GLU A 519 -22.61 25.50 -24.05
C GLU A 519 -21.95 24.72 -22.90
N VAL A 520 -20.77 25.19 -22.45
CA VAL A 520 -19.96 24.50 -21.43
C VAL A 520 -19.95 25.32 -20.15
N ASN A 521 -20.47 24.73 -19.08
CA ASN A 521 -20.35 25.23 -17.71
C ASN A 521 -19.33 24.38 -16.94
N VAL A 522 -18.38 25.03 -16.28
CA VAL A 522 -17.31 24.35 -15.52
C VAL A 522 -17.45 24.71 -14.05
N LEU A 523 -17.65 23.70 -13.20
CA LEU A 523 -17.76 23.84 -11.75
C LEU A 523 -16.48 23.28 -11.10
N PRO A 524 -15.54 24.14 -10.68
CA PRO A 524 -14.33 23.70 -9.99
C PRO A 524 -14.60 23.43 -8.50
N VAL A 525 -13.69 22.72 -7.82
CA VAL A 525 -13.70 22.51 -6.36
C VAL A 525 -14.93 21.71 -5.88
N MET A 526 -15.12 20.55 -6.51
CA MET A 526 -16.15 19.57 -6.17
C MET A 526 -15.53 18.32 -5.57
N ALA A 527 -16.35 17.49 -4.92
CA ALA A 527 -15.96 16.19 -4.39
C ALA A 527 -16.96 15.10 -4.81
N ILE A 528 -16.44 13.89 -5.06
CA ILE A 528 -17.23 12.66 -5.22
C ILE A 528 -17.34 12.00 -3.85
N LEU A 529 -18.55 11.85 -3.35
CA LEU A 529 -18.87 11.01 -2.20
C LEU A 529 -19.41 9.68 -2.69
N SER A 530 -18.78 8.57 -2.28
CA SER A 530 -19.13 7.23 -2.74
C SER A 530 -19.51 6.34 -1.57
N LEU A 531 -20.64 5.66 -1.70
CA LEU A 531 -21.07 4.62 -0.77
C LEU A 531 -20.84 3.26 -1.39
N VAL A 532 -19.98 2.44 -0.77
CA VAL A 532 -19.62 1.11 -1.25
C VAL A 532 -20.19 0.05 -0.32
N GLY A 533 -20.72 -1.02 -0.91
CA GLY A 533 -21.17 -2.19 -0.17
C GLY A 533 -21.73 -3.29 -1.07
N ALA A 534 -21.73 -4.51 -0.57
CA ALA A 534 -22.30 -5.65 -1.24
C ALA A 534 -23.81 -5.49 -1.46
N GLU A 535 -24.28 -5.66 -2.69
CA GLU A 535 -25.71 -5.65 -3.05
C GLU A 535 -26.47 -4.36 -2.66
N LEU A 536 -25.83 -3.19 -2.69
CA LEU A 536 -26.47 -1.89 -2.39
C LEU A 536 -27.81 -1.64 -3.12
N LYS A 537 -28.01 -2.18 -4.32
CA LYS A 537 -29.28 -2.09 -5.08
C LYS A 537 -30.43 -2.83 -4.40
N ASN A 538 -30.12 -3.89 -3.66
CA ASN A 538 -31.12 -4.67 -2.91
C ASN A 538 -31.39 -4.05 -1.53
N MET A 539 -30.55 -3.12 -1.08
CA MET A 539 -30.71 -2.42 0.19
C MET A 539 -31.69 -1.25 0.06
N THR A 540 -32.98 -1.55 0.20
CA THR A 540 -34.03 -0.53 0.10
C THR A 540 -33.92 0.51 1.23
N GLY A 541 -34.10 1.79 0.88
CA GLY A 541 -34.11 2.90 1.84
C GLY A 541 -32.74 3.53 2.14
N ILE A 542 -31.61 2.92 1.75
CA ILE A 542 -30.27 3.49 2.00
C ILE A 542 -30.07 4.81 1.27
N ALA A 543 -30.43 4.87 -0.02
CA ALA A 543 -30.35 6.12 -0.78
C ALA A 543 -31.18 7.23 -0.10
N GLY A 544 -32.39 6.90 0.37
CA GLY A 544 -33.26 7.85 1.08
C GLY A 544 -32.65 8.36 2.39
N LYS A 545 -32.04 7.48 3.20
CA LYS A 545 -31.29 7.87 4.40
C LYS A 545 -30.15 8.82 4.06
N MET A 546 -29.39 8.53 3.01
CA MET A 546 -28.26 9.36 2.60
C MET A 546 -28.71 10.75 2.12
N PHE A 547 -29.78 10.83 1.31
CA PHE A 547 -30.36 12.11 0.92
C PHE A 547 -30.89 12.91 2.11
N ALA A 548 -31.50 12.25 3.10
CA ALA A 548 -31.96 12.90 4.31
C ALA A 548 -30.78 13.52 5.09
N ILE A 549 -29.70 12.77 5.31
CA ILE A 549 -28.51 13.24 6.02
C ILE A 549 -27.86 14.43 5.28
N LEU A 550 -27.71 14.34 3.96
CA LEU A 550 -27.15 15.44 3.17
C LEU A 550 -28.05 16.70 3.24
N GLY A 551 -29.37 16.52 3.21
CA GLY A 551 -30.32 17.61 3.36
C GLY A 551 -30.31 18.24 4.76
N GLU A 552 -30.17 17.43 5.81
CA GLU A 552 -30.04 17.91 7.21
C GLU A 552 -28.76 18.74 7.42
N GLN A 553 -27.70 18.45 6.64
CA GLN A 553 -26.45 19.20 6.66
C GLN A 553 -26.43 20.37 5.66
N ASP A 554 -27.57 20.71 5.05
CA ASP A 554 -27.72 21.78 4.05
C ASP A 554 -26.76 21.63 2.85
N VAL A 555 -26.54 20.38 2.42
CA VAL A 555 -25.65 20.04 1.33
C VAL A 555 -26.43 19.85 0.04
N ASN A 556 -26.18 20.72 -0.94
CA ASN A 556 -26.77 20.58 -2.26
C ASN A 556 -26.02 19.54 -3.11
N ILE A 557 -26.77 18.75 -3.86
CA ILE A 557 -26.26 17.66 -4.70
C ILE A 557 -26.28 18.12 -6.16
N GLU A 558 -25.12 18.15 -6.80
CA GLU A 558 -24.99 18.60 -8.20
C GLU A 558 -25.26 17.47 -9.19
N MET A 559 -24.76 16.27 -8.88
CA MET A 559 -24.86 15.12 -9.76
C MET A 559 -24.97 13.83 -8.94
N ILE A 560 -25.79 12.90 -9.44
CA ILE A 560 -25.92 11.55 -8.92
C ILE A 560 -25.55 10.59 -10.04
N SER A 561 -24.75 9.59 -9.72
CA SER A 561 -24.50 8.45 -10.61
C SER A 561 -24.61 7.16 -9.81
N GLN A 562 -25.37 6.20 -10.32
CA GLN A 562 -25.40 4.85 -9.79
C GLN A 562 -25.09 3.92 -10.95
N GLY A 563 -23.99 3.19 -10.83
CA GLY A 563 -23.48 2.33 -11.90
C GLY A 563 -23.25 0.90 -11.45
N PHE A 564 -22.95 0.04 -12.41
CA PHE A 564 -22.45 -1.31 -12.20
C PHE A 564 -21.00 -1.37 -12.66
N LEU A 565 -20.11 -1.93 -11.85
CA LEU A 565 -18.75 -2.24 -12.29
C LEU A 565 -18.68 -3.74 -12.63
N ASP A 566 -18.92 -4.07 -13.90
CA ASP A 566 -18.82 -5.44 -14.43
C ASP A 566 -17.37 -5.78 -14.81
N ASN A 567 -16.42 -5.57 -13.89
CA ASN A 567 -15.01 -5.92 -14.13
C ASN A 567 -14.68 -7.38 -13.75
N TYR A 568 -15.67 -8.15 -13.29
CA TYR A 568 -15.51 -9.54 -12.86
C TYR A 568 -16.41 -10.48 -13.66
N PRO A 569 -15.96 -11.69 -14.02
CA PRO A 569 -16.77 -12.64 -14.77
C PRO A 569 -18.09 -12.91 -14.04
N SER A 570 -19.14 -13.13 -14.84
CA SER A 570 -20.58 -13.22 -14.52
C SER A 570 -21.04 -14.15 -13.38
N THR A 571 -20.12 -14.73 -12.63
CA THR A 571 -20.35 -15.55 -11.42
C THR A 571 -20.13 -14.77 -10.12
N LEU A 572 -19.52 -13.59 -10.16
CA LEU A 572 -19.37 -12.70 -9.00
C LEU A 572 -20.47 -11.64 -9.04
N THR A 573 -21.16 -11.47 -7.91
CA THR A 573 -22.35 -10.64 -7.83
C THR A 573 -22.02 -9.17 -8.07
N SER A 574 -22.71 -8.54 -9.02
CA SER A 574 -22.56 -7.12 -9.33
C SER A 574 -22.88 -6.25 -8.10
N HIS A 575 -21.98 -5.35 -7.69
CA HIS A 575 -22.21 -4.43 -6.58
C HIS A 575 -22.34 -2.99 -7.11
N PRO A 576 -23.49 -2.34 -6.90
CA PRO A 576 -23.71 -1.00 -7.42
C PRO A 576 -23.29 0.06 -6.41
N THR A 577 -22.25 0.81 -6.71
CA THR A 577 -21.85 1.98 -5.93
C THR A 577 -22.75 3.17 -6.29
N ILE A 578 -23.15 3.95 -5.28
CA ILE A 578 -23.85 5.21 -5.51
C ILE A 578 -22.86 6.35 -5.26
N PHE A 579 -22.80 7.26 -6.23
CA PHE A 579 -21.95 8.43 -6.22
C PHE A 579 -22.80 9.69 -6.12
N TRP A 580 -22.42 10.56 -5.19
CA TRP A 580 -22.98 11.90 -5.04
C TRP A 580 -21.88 12.93 -5.24
N MET A 581 -22.13 13.88 -6.13
CA MET A 581 -21.25 15.03 -6.34
C MET A 581 -21.72 16.21 -5.53
N LEU A 582 -20.82 16.75 -4.70
CA LEU A 582 -21.12 17.78 -3.72
C LEU A 582 -20.01 18.85 -3.74
N PRO A 583 -20.31 20.10 -3.36
CA PRO A 583 -19.27 21.11 -3.15
C PRO A 583 -18.25 20.67 -2.09
N ASP A 584 -16.95 20.86 -2.36
CA ASP A 584 -15.84 20.40 -1.48
C ASP A 584 -15.75 21.18 -0.15
N CYS A 585 -16.61 22.18 0.06
CA CYS A 585 -16.71 22.98 1.29
C CYS A 585 -17.19 22.20 2.53
N THR A 586 -17.57 20.94 2.36
CA THR A 586 -18.29 20.16 3.36
C THR A 586 -17.35 19.35 4.24
N LYS A 587 -16.75 20.02 5.23
CA LYS A 587 -16.00 19.32 6.28
C LYS A 587 -16.97 18.50 7.15
N ARG A 588 -16.65 17.21 7.35
CA ARG A 588 -17.34 16.22 8.22
C ARG A 588 -18.51 15.43 7.64
N ILE A 589 -18.86 15.52 6.35
CA ILE A 589 -19.92 14.67 5.78
C ILE A 589 -19.64 13.18 6.01
N SER A 590 -18.40 12.74 5.75
CA SER A 590 -18.00 11.35 5.98
C SER A 590 -18.17 10.94 7.45
N SER A 591 -17.96 11.85 8.40
CA SER A 591 -18.17 11.58 9.83
C SER A 591 -19.64 11.42 10.19
N TYR A 592 -20.52 12.28 9.65
CA TYR A 592 -21.97 12.18 9.89
C TYR A 592 -22.58 10.93 9.28
N LEU A 593 -22.10 10.55 8.08
CA LEU A 593 -22.50 9.31 7.44
C LEU A 593 -21.99 8.09 8.20
N GLU A 594 -20.75 8.12 8.67
CA GLU A 594 -20.20 7.05 9.48
C GLU A 594 -20.99 6.88 10.79
N GLU A 595 -21.28 7.98 11.50
CA GLU A 595 -22.07 7.96 12.73
C GLU A 595 -23.52 7.50 12.49
N SER A 596 -24.17 7.95 11.42
CA SER A 596 -25.56 7.55 11.13
C SER A 596 -25.69 6.16 10.53
N ILE A 597 -24.65 5.64 9.87
CA ILE A 597 -24.66 4.30 9.27
C ILE A 597 -24.18 3.27 10.30
N TYR A 598 -23.15 3.56 11.10
CA TYR A 598 -22.51 2.57 11.98
C TYR A 598 -22.58 2.89 13.50
N GLY A 599 -23.11 4.05 13.88
CA GLY A 599 -23.47 4.39 15.26
C GLY A 599 -24.83 3.85 15.64
#